data_AF-A0A7C4M4P4-F1
#
_entry.id   AF-A0A7C4M4P4-F1
#
_cell.length_a   1.000
_cell.length_b   1.000
_cell.length_c   1.000
_cell.angle_alpha   90.00
_cell.angle_beta   90.00
_cell.angle_gamma   90.00
#
_symmetry.space_group_name_H-M   'P 1'
#
loop_
_entity.id
_entity.type
_entity.pdbx_description
1 polymer ?
#
loop_
_entity_poly.entity_id
_entity_poly.type
_entity_poly.pdbx_seq_one_letter_code
_entity_poly.pdbx_strand_id
1 'polypeptide(L)'
;MEELKLPLHISGLWKPVYGEDYLKTGSLGIGLVLEPLTKIYLKSSGDCDLRINDECIELSHIKIAREIYGFQDRIEVHQEIPLGAGAGLSANISIAIGYGVSRRYSQDFLTRIILAGLIGHELEVSQRTGLGDVISELTGYGIEIRKRPGPPCHGYLENIDIREDLLITTLVMPQKIFTPRMLDTYSSDLMRLFDKLYNYFINDASIERFFEVSKIFSREQGFLNKDLEERINSILSHRFRLGDVMGFYVKKSLIVIGHKEDLSFEINYLRNIIPIRRIMTLKISRKPLIPVYNNDIRIRDKCSEATNIYNRKPRPLRREGGQKKQNSSKPFHHHFTKSLYL
;
A
#
# COMPACT_ATOMS: atom_id res chain seq x y z
N MET A 1 -25.94 -4.08 2.49
CA MET A 1 -24.69 -3.48 3.00
C MET A 1 -23.73 -4.63 3.27
N GLU A 2 -22.52 -4.58 2.73
CA GLU A 2 -21.48 -5.61 2.96
C GLU A 2 -20.28 -4.94 3.65
N GLU A 3 -19.74 -5.60 4.68
CA GLU A 3 -18.56 -5.16 5.40
C GLU A 3 -17.32 -5.91 4.87
N LEU A 4 -16.23 -5.18 4.65
CA LEU A 4 -14.90 -5.70 4.39
C LEU A 4 -13.92 -5.14 5.43
N LYS A 5 -13.04 -6.00 5.96
CA LYS A 5 -11.99 -5.62 6.90
C LYS A 5 -10.63 -5.89 6.27
N LEU A 6 -9.82 -4.86 6.12
CA LEU A 6 -8.52 -4.94 5.47
C LEU A 6 -7.42 -4.41 6.40
N PRO A 7 -6.24 -5.02 6.44
CA PRO A 7 -5.14 -4.49 7.22
C PRO A 7 -4.58 -3.22 6.58
N LEU A 8 -3.82 -2.48 7.36
CA LEU A 8 -2.99 -1.39 6.88
C LEU A 8 -1.65 -1.95 6.41
N HIS A 9 -1.01 -1.27 5.47
CA HIS A 9 0.33 -1.61 5.03
C HIS A 9 1.24 -0.38 5.00
N ILE A 10 2.44 -0.53 5.57
CA ILE A 10 3.47 0.51 5.51
C ILE A 10 4.75 -0.10 4.94
N SER A 11 5.13 0.32 3.73
CA SER A 11 6.42 -0.07 3.14
C SER A 11 7.59 0.59 3.87
N GLY A 12 8.62 -0.19 4.16
CA GLY A 12 9.91 0.27 4.67
C GLY A 12 10.96 0.48 3.58
N LEU A 13 11.00 -0.43 2.60
CA LEU A 13 11.90 -0.39 1.44
C LEU A 13 11.12 -0.79 0.19
N TRP A 14 11.36 -0.14 -0.95
CA TRP A 14 10.60 -0.46 -2.17
C TRP A 14 11.32 -0.02 -3.46
N LYS A 15 11.09 -0.77 -4.53
CA LYS A 15 11.53 -0.49 -5.89
C LYS A 15 10.38 -0.74 -6.88
N PRO A 16 9.97 0.25 -7.68
CA PRO A 16 8.95 0.05 -8.70
C PRO A 16 9.48 -0.86 -9.82
N VAL A 17 8.62 -1.71 -10.36
CA VAL A 17 8.89 -2.54 -11.53
C VAL A 17 7.72 -2.42 -12.48
N TYR A 18 7.94 -1.76 -13.62
CA TYR A 18 6.93 -1.56 -14.65
C TYR A 18 7.03 -2.68 -15.69
N GLY A 19 5.92 -3.38 -15.89
CA GLY A 19 5.81 -4.46 -16.88
C GLY A 19 5.03 -4.00 -18.12
N GLU A 20 4.76 -4.95 -19.00
CA GLU A 20 3.98 -4.72 -20.22
C GLU A 20 2.51 -4.38 -19.96
N ASP A 21 1.98 -4.82 -18.81
CA ASP A 21 0.60 -4.61 -18.38
C ASP A 21 0.50 -4.47 -16.86
N TYR A 22 -0.73 -4.32 -16.35
CA TYR A 22 -1.00 -4.18 -14.92
C TYR A 22 -0.67 -5.46 -14.12
N LEU A 23 -0.72 -6.64 -14.72
CA LEU A 23 -0.44 -7.92 -14.06
C LEU A 23 1.07 -8.12 -13.85
N LYS A 24 1.89 -7.58 -14.76
CA LYS A 24 3.36 -7.61 -14.67
C LYS A 24 3.96 -6.36 -14.00
N THR A 25 3.13 -5.35 -13.72
CA THR A 25 3.55 -4.11 -13.04
C THR A 25 3.34 -4.25 -11.54
N GLY A 26 4.31 -3.79 -10.75
CA GLY A 26 4.21 -3.75 -9.30
C GLY A 26 5.48 -3.22 -8.66
N SER A 27 5.88 -3.79 -7.53
CA SER A 27 7.09 -3.40 -6.82
C SER A 27 7.78 -4.60 -6.18
N LEU A 28 9.09 -4.50 -6.02
CA LEU A 28 9.85 -5.26 -5.03
C LEU A 28 9.93 -4.43 -3.74
N GLY A 29 10.16 -5.06 -2.60
CA GLY A 29 10.29 -4.32 -1.35
C GLY A 29 9.98 -5.12 -0.10
N ILE A 30 9.97 -4.42 1.03
CA ILE A 30 9.56 -4.96 2.32
C ILE A 30 8.60 -3.98 3.01
N GLY A 31 7.71 -4.50 3.83
CA GLY A 31 6.71 -3.70 4.53
C GLY A 31 6.18 -4.40 5.76
N LEU A 32 5.48 -3.63 6.60
CA LEU A 32 4.71 -4.15 7.72
C LEU A 32 3.23 -4.18 7.37
N VAL A 33 2.56 -5.27 7.74
CA VAL A 33 1.10 -5.40 7.67
C VAL A 33 0.54 -5.26 9.08
N LEU A 34 -0.41 -4.34 9.28
CA LEU A 34 -0.75 -3.79 10.59
C LEU A 34 -2.25 -3.81 10.85
N GLU A 35 -2.60 -3.89 12.14
CA GLU A 35 -3.95 -3.81 12.68
C GLU A 35 -4.03 -2.72 13.76
N PRO A 36 -5.18 -2.06 14.01
CA PRO A 36 -6.54 -2.48 13.66
C PRO A 36 -6.85 -2.44 12.17
N LEU A 37 -7.67 -3.39 11.72
CA LEU A 37 -8.15 -3.45 10.35
C LEU A 37 -9.04 -2.23 10.04
N THR A 38 -8.83 -1.65 8.87
CA THR A 38 -9.75 -0.68 8.27
C THR A 38 -11.10 -1.36 8.06
N LYS A 39 -12.18 -0.77 8.57
CA LYS A 39 -13.54 -1.22 8.31
C LYS A 39 -14.09 -0.45 7.11
N ILE A 40 -14.55 -1.17 6.11
CA ILE A 40 -15.11 -0.61 4.88
C ILE A 40 -16.49 -1.17 4.65
N TYR A 41 -17.47 -0.29 4.43
CA TYR A 41 -18.84 -0.67 4.12
C TYR A 41 -19.17 -0.28 2.68
N LEU A 42 -19.65 -1.26 1.92
CA LEU A 42 -20.22 -1.05 0.59
C LEU A 42 -21.73 -0.85 0.73
N LYS A 43 -22.19 0.37 0.41
CA LYS A 43 -23.59 0.81 0.51
C LYS A 43 -24.19 1.04 -0.86
N SER A 44 -25.46 0.70 -1.03
CA SER A 44 -26.17 0.90 -2.31
C SER A 44 -26.56 2.37 -2.56
N SER A 45 -26.62 3.17 -1.49
CA SER A 45 -26.95 4.60 -1.52
C SER A 45 -26.15 5.36 -0.47
N GLY A 46 -26.07 6.67 -0.63
CA GLY A 46 -25.30 7.59 0.21
C GLY A 46 -25.25 8.96 -0.43
N ASP A 47 -24.93 9.98 0.36
CA ASP A 47 -24.85 11.38 -0.07
C ASP A 47 -23.56 11.73 -0.79
N CYS A 48 -22.51 10.90 -0.67
CA CYS A 48 -21.29 11.01 -1.43
C CYS A 48 -20.70 9.64 -1.78
N ASP A 49 -19.82 9.61 -2.79
CA ASP A 49 -19.19 8.41 -3.34
C ASP A 49 -18.25 7.71 -2.36
N LEU A 50 -17.49 8.49 -1.60
CA LEU A 50 -16.58 8.02 -0.56
C LEU A 50 -16.72 8.89 0.69
N ARG A 51 -16.91 8.24 1.82
CA ARG A 51 -16.89 8.84 3.15
C ARG A 51 -15.81 8.20 4.00
N ILE A 52 -14.93 8.99 4.61
CA ILE A 52 -13.92 8.51 5.57
C ILE A 52 -14.12 9.25 6.90
N ASN A 53 -14.43 8.52 7.98
CA ASN A 53 -14.73 9.10 9.31
C ASN A 53 -15.63 10.35 9.24
N ASP A 54 -16.78 10.23 8.56
CA ASP A 54 -17.78 11.29 8.38
C ASP A 54 -17.46 12.40 7.38
N GLU A 55 -16.27 12.42 6.78
CA GLU A 55 -15.90 13.38 5.74
C GLU A 55 -16.09 12.79 4.33
N CYS A 56 -16.79 13.51 3.45
CA CYS A 56 -16.90 13.16 2.04
C CYS A 56 -15.61 13.53 1.32
N ILE A 57 -15.00 12.55 0.64
CA ILE A 57 -13.70 12.70 -0.03
C ILE A 57 -13.86 12.36 -1.50
N GLU A 58 -13.31 13.18 -2.38
CA GLU A 58 -13.21 12.85 -3.80
C GLU A 58 -11.98 11.97 -4.04
N LEU A 59 -12.20 10.82 -4.69
CA LEU A 59 -11.13 9.91 -5.09
C LEU A 59 -11.36 9.44 -6.52
N SER A 60 -10.40 9.70 -7.41
CA SER A 60 -10.50 9.40 -8.84
C SER A 60 -10.73 7.90 -9.12
N HIS A 61 -10.25 7.02 -8.25
CA HIS A 61 -10.46 5.57 -8.31
C HIS A 61 -11.93 5.19 -8.45
N ILE A 62 -12.83 5.85 -7.72
CA ILE A 62 -14.26 5.54 -7.77
C ILE A 62 -14.82 5.94 -9.12
N LYS A 63 -14.54 7.16 -9.58
CA LYS A 63 -14.98 7.64 -10.90
C LYS A 63 -14.54 6.69 -12.01
N ILE A 64 -13.27 6.30 -12.01
CA ILE A 64 -12.71 5.36 -12.97
C ILE A 64 -13.38 3.99 -12.86
N ALA A 65 -13.63 3.51 -11.65
CA ALA A 65 -14.32 2.25 -11.47
C ALA A 65 -15.79 2.29 -11.94
N ARG A 66 -16.47 3.43 -11.82
CA ARG A 66 -17.81 3.62 -12.42
C ARG A 66 -17.74 3.52 -13.95
N GLU A 67 -16.76 4.19 -14.55
CA GLU A 67 -16.57 4.23 -16.00
C GLU A 67 -16.13 2.87 -16.59
N ILE A 68 -15.16 2.20 -15.95
CA ILE A 68 -14.56 0.96 -16.46
C ILE A 68 -15.35 -0.28 -16.04
N TYR A 69 -15.86 -0.32 -14.80
CA TYR A 69 -16.45 -1.53 -14.21
C TYR A 69 -17.94 -1.40 -13.89
N GLY A 70 -18.57 -0.26 -14.21
CA GLY A 70 -19.94 0.01 -13.79
C GLY A 70 -20.10 -0.10 -12.28
N PHE A 71 -19.07 0.23 -11.49
CA PHE A 71 -19.17 0.21 -10.03
C PHE A 71 -20.30 1.17 -9.58
N GLN A 72 -21.20 0.69 -8.73
CA GLN A 72 -22.42 1.43 -8.36
C GLN A 72 -22.46 1.82 -6.88
N ASP A 73 -21.78 1.06 -6.02
CA ASP A 73 -21.81 1.29 -4.58
C ASP A 73 -21.21 2.65 -4.18
N ARG A 74 -21.55 3.06 -2.96
CA ARG A 74 -20.90 4.09 -2.17
C ARG A 74 -20.02 3.40 -1.13
N ILE A 75 -18.93 4.05 -0.74
CA ILE A 75 -17.94 3.49 0.18
C ILE A 75 -17.91 4.33 1.45
N GLU A 76 -18.08 3.68 2.60
CA GLU A 76 -17.82 4.27 3.90
C GLU A 76 -16.63 3.58 4.55
N VAL A 77 -15.67 4.36 5.05
CA VAL A 77 -14.41 3.89 5.62
C VAL A 77 -14.26 4.43 7.03
N HIS A 78 -13.91 3.55 7.97
CA HIS A 78 -13.52 3.93 9.33
C HIS A 78 -12.06 3.56 9.56
N GLN A 79 -11.22 4.59 9.64
CA GLN A 79 -9.78 4.46 9.85
C GLN A 79 -9.17 5.77 10.33
N GLU A 80 -8.47 5.76 11.47
CA GLU A 80 -7.92 6.99 12.06
C GLU A 80 -6.69 7.52 11.32
N ILE A 81 -5.95 6.65 10.61
CA ILE A 81 -4.87 7.10 9.73
C ILE A 81 -5.48 7.73 8.47
N PRO A 82 -5.16 9.00 8.15
CA PRO A 82 -5.78 9.69 7.04
C PRO A 82 -5.29 9.16 5.68
N LEU A 83 -6.15 9.28 4.68
CA LEU A 83 -5.81 9.00 3.29
C LEU A 83 -4.57 9.81 2.87
N GLY A 84 -3.65 9.16 2.17
CA GLY A 84 -2.40 9.78 1.70
C GLY A 84 -1.24 9.79 2.71
N ALA A 85 -1.47 9.44 3.99
CA ALA A 85 -0.43 9.48 5.02
C ALA A 85 0.73 8.50 4.79
N GLY A 86 0.49 7.39 4.07
CA GLY A 86 1.50 6.38 3.76
C GLY A 86 1.22 4.98 4.33
N ALA A 87 -0.01 4.70 4.77
CA ALA A 87 -0.42 3.42 5.36
C ALA A 87 -1.38 2.58 4.47
N GLY A 88 -1.30 2.72 3.14
CA GLY A 88 -2.05 1.85 2.22
C GLY A 88 -3.57 2.10 2.09
N LEU A 89 -4.13 3.13 2.73
CA LEU A 89 -5.59 3.34 2.73
C LEU A 89 -6.24 3.47 1.31
N SER A 90 -5.51 3.97 0.30
CA SER A 90 -6.00 3.99 -1.09
C SER A 90 -6.15 2.59 -1.69
N ALA A 91 -5.24 1.67 -1.34
CA ALA A 91 -5.30 0.28 -1.77
C ALA A 91 -6.45 -0.46 -1.09
N ASN A 92 -6.68 -0.22 0.21
CA ASN A 92 -7.86 -0.69 0.93
C ASN A 92 -9.17 -0.29 0.21
N ILE A 93 -9.31 0.97 -0.20
CA ILE A 93 -10.48 1.46 -0.96
C ILE A 93 -10.55 0.79 -2.33
N SER A 94 -9.41 0.65 -3.03
CA SER A 94 -9.35 0.00 -4.34
C SER A 94 -9.73 -1.47 -4.30
N ILE A 95 -9.32 -2.20 -3.26
CA ILE A 95 -9.74 -3.57 -2.99
C ILE A 95 -11.25 -3.60 -2.74
N ALA A 96 -11.81 -2.69 -1.94
CA ALA A 96 -13.24 -2.65 -1.68
C ALA A 96 -14.06 -2.39 -2.96
N ILE A 97 -13.60 -1.49 -3.83
CA ILE A 97 -14.17 -1.28 -5.16
C ILE A 97 -14.18 -2.60 -5.95
N GLY A 98 -13.01 -3.24 -6.07
CA GLY A 98 -12.87 -4.52 -6.77
C GLY A 98 -13.77 -5.62 -6.19
N TYR A 99 -13.93 -5.64 -4.86
CA TYR A 99 -14.77 -6.58 -4.15
C TYR A 99 -16.26 -6.36 -4.42
N GLY A 100 -16.72 -5.10 -4.50
CA GLY A 100 -18.07 -4.77 -4.94
C GLY A 100 -18.33 -5.17 -6.40
N VAL A 101 -17.37 -4.92 -7.30
CA VAL A 101 -17.45 -5.34 -8.71
C VAL A 101 -17.50 -6.86 -8.84
N SER A 102 -16.72 -7.59 -8.02
CA SER A 102 -16.59 -9.05 -8.08
C SER A 102 -17.92 -9.80 -7.90
N ARG A 103 -18.91 -9.21 -7.21
CA ARG A 103 -20.22 -9.80 -6.94
C ARG A 103 -20.99 -10.23 -8.19
N ARG A 104 -20.71 -9.58 -9.33
CA ARG A 104 -21.36 -9.89 -10.61
C ARG A 104 -20.81 -11.17 -11.26
N TYR A 105 -19.64 -11.63 -10.81
CA TYR A 105 -18.90 -12.70 -11.46
C TYR A 105 -18.76 -13.95 -10.61
N SER A 106 -18.79 -13.83 -9.28
CA SER A 106 -18.72 -14.98 -8.38
C SER A 106 -19.38 -14.68 -7.04
N GLN A 107 -19.89 -15.73 -6.39
CA GLN A 107 -20.36 -15.70 -4.99
C GLN A 107 -19.33 -16.30 -4.03
N ASP A 108 -18.31 -17.00 -4.55
CA ASP A 108 -17.24 -17.59 -3.75
C ASP A 108 -16.31 -16.50 -3.20
N PHE A 109 -16.15 -16.45 -1.88
CA PHE A 109 -15.37 -15.41 -1.22
C PHE A 109 -13.93 -15.35 -1.74
N LEU A 110 -13.28 -16.51 -1.94
CA LEU A 110 -11.88 -16.55 -2.36
C LEU A 110 -11.70 -16.08 -3.80
N THR A 111 -12.55 -16.50 -4.74
CA THR A 111 -12.56 -15.94 -6.10
C THR A 111 -12.81 -14.43 -6.05
N ARG A 112 -13.79 -13.98 -5.26
CA ARG A 112 -14.16 -12.57 -5.15
C ARG A 112 -13.01 -11.70 -4.64
N ILE A 113 -12.32 -12.12 -3.58
CA ILE A 113 -11.23 -11.33 -2.99
C ILE A 113 -9.97 -11.33 -3.88
N ILE A 114 -9.69 -12.43 -4.60
CA ILE A 114 -8.60 -12.44 -5.60
C ILE A 114 -8.93 -11.48 -6.74
N LEU A 115 -10.14 -11.55 -7.28
CA LEU A 115 -10.60 -10.65 -8.34
C LEU A 115 -10.59 -9.18 -7.87
N ALA A 116 -10.96 -8.95 -6.61
CA ALA A 116 -10.86 -7.64 -5.97
C ALA A 116 -9.43 -7.12 -5.95
N GLY A 117 -8.45 -7.97 -5.64
CA GLY A 117 -7.03 -7.64 -5.73
C GLY A 117 -6.57 -7.31 -7.15
N LEU A 118 -7.01 -8.07 -8.16
CA LEU A 118 -6.67 -7.78 -9.56
C LEU A 118 -7.23 -6.42 -10.03
N ILE A 119 -8.50 -6.14 -9.73
CA ILE A 119 -9.16 -4.87 -10.09
C ILE A 119 -8.58 -3.71 -9.30
N GLY A 120 -8.42 -3.88 -7.98
CA GLY A 120 -7.88 -2.85 -7.10
C GLY A 120 -6.45 -2.46 -7.47
N HIS A 121 -5.61 -3.44 -7.81
CA HIS A 121 -4.25 -3.18 -8.30
C HIS A 121 -4.24 -2.43 -9.62
N GLU A 122 -5.10 -2.79 -10.58
CA GLU A 122 -5.23 -2.02 -11.82
C GLU A 122 -5.62 -0.57 -11.56
N LEU A 123 -6.54 -0.30 -10.63
CA LEU A 123 -6.90 1.06 -10.24
C LEU A 123 -5.69 1.81 -9.66
N GLU A 124 -4.97 1.22 -8.69
CA GLU A 124 -3.79 1.84 -8.07
C GLU A 124 -2.67 2.12 -9.09
N VAL A 125 -2.37 1.16 -9.98
CA VAL A 125 -1.34 1.34 -11.03
C VAL A 125 -1.77 2.40 -12.04
N SER A 126 -3.04 2.40 -12.46
CA SER A 126 -3.56 3.39 -13.42
C SER A 126 -3.50 4.82 -12.86
N GLN A 127 -3.70 4.97 -11.55
CA GLN A 127 -3.68 6.26 -10.84
C GLN A 127 -2.29 6.62 -10.30
N ARG A 128 -1.30 5.74 -10.45
CA ARG A 128 0.07 5.92 -9.94
C ARG A 128 0.11 6.18 -8.42
N THR A 129 -0.81 5.59 -7.68
CA THR A 129 -0.95 5.78 -6.22
C THR A 129 -0.27 4.69 -5.41
N GLY A 130 -0.21 3.47 -5.95
CA GLY A 130 0.37 2.30 -5.28
C GLY A 130 0.84 1.23 -6.27
N LEU A 131 1.89 0.49 -5.90
CA LEU A 131 2.46 -0.61 -6.70
C LEU A 131 2.63 -1.92 -5.93
N GLY A 132 2.47 -1.89 -4.61
CA GLY A 132 2.65 -3.06 -3.74
C GLY A 132 1.63 -3.18 -2.62
N ASP A 133 0.88 -2.11 -2.30
CA ASP A 133 -0.03 -2.10 -1.16
C ASP A 133 -1.13 -3.16 -1.32
N VAL A 134 -1.73 -3.31 -2.51
CA VAL A 134 -2.82 -4.29 -2.75
C VAL A 134 -2.39 -5.74 -2.50
N ILE A 135 -1.20 -6.15 -2.98
CA ILE A 135 -0.73 -7.52 -2.74
C ILE A 135 -0.32 -7.71 -1.28
N SER A 136 0.31 -6.71 -0.67
CA SER A 136 0.73 -6.75 0.74
C SER A 136 -0.48 -6.82 1.69
N GLU A 137 -1.55 -6.06 1.44
CA GLU A 137 -2.75 -6.05 2.28
C GLU A 137 -3.60 -7.31 2.15
N LEU A 138 -3.53 -8.01 1.01
CA LEU A 138 -4.30 -9.23 0.77
C LEU A 138 -3.55 -10.50 1.16
N THR A 139 -2.25 -10.57 0.89
CA THR A 139 -1.46 -11.82 1.04
C THR A 139 -0.36 -11.72 2.09
N GLY A 140 -0.09 -10.52 2.60
CA GLY A 140 0.95 -10.26 3.58
C GLY A 140 0.49 -10.42 5.03
N TYR A 141 1.44 -10.65 5.92
CA TYR A 141 1.35 -10.52 7.37
C TYR A 141 2.77 -10.33 7.92
N GLY A 142 2.91 -9.92 9.19
CA GLY A 142 4.24 -9.77 9.76
C GLY A 142 5.05 -8.70 9.02
N ILE A 143 6.29 -9.07 8.70
CA ILE A 143 7.07 -8.40 7.64
C ILE A 143 6.80 -9.12 6.32
N GLU A 144 6.26 -8.41 5.34
CA GLU A 144 6.14 -8.90 3.97
C GLU A 144 7.40 -8.56 3.17
N ILE A 145 7.79 -9.47 2.27
CA ILE A 145 8.89 -9.31 1.32
C ILE A 145 8.38 -9.57 -0.09
N ARG A 146 8.14 -8.53 -0.88
CA ARG A 146 7.79 -8.61 -2.31
C ARG A 146 8.99 -9.06 -3.14
N LYS A 147 8.96 -10.32 -3.58
CA LYS A 147 9.98 -10.99 -4.39
C LYS A 147 9.68 -10.95 -5.91
N ARG A 148 8.40 -10.87 -6.30
CA ARG A 148 7.97 -10.75 -7.70
C ARG A 148 6.88 -9.67 -7.81
N PRO A 149 7.00 -8.72 -8.75
CA PRO A 149 6.00 -7.67 -8.93
C PRO A 149 4.70 -8.22 -9.51
N GLY A 150 3.58 -7.60 -9.13
CA GLY A 150 2.26 -7.91 -9.65
C GLY A 150 1.20 -7.96 -8.55
N PRO A 151 -0.09 -8.05 -8.92
CA PRO A 151 -1.19 -8.27 -7.99
C PRO A 151 -1.17 -9.69 -7.40
N PRO A 152 -2.07 -10.04 -6.46
CA PRO A 152 -2.25 -11.43 -6.05
C PRO A 152 -2.33 -12.41 -7.24
N CYS A 153 -1.77 -13.61 -7.07
CA CYS A 153 -1.61 -14.65 -8.10
C CYS A 153 -0.58 -14.38 -9.22
N HIS A 154 -0.18 -13.11 -9.46
CA HIS A 154 0.81 -12.74 -10.49
C HIS A 154 2.12 -12.22 -9.88
N GLY A 155 2.05 -11.46 -8.80
CA GLY A 155 3.17 -11.15 -7.93
C GLY A 155 3.57 -12.32 -7.04
N TYR A 156 4.50 -12.10 -6.12
CA TYR A 156 4.89 -13.03 -5.06
C TYR A 156 5.52 -12.28 -3.89
N LEU A 157 5.08 -12.62 -2.68
CA LEU A 157 5.70 -12.18 -1.45
C LEU A 157 5.98 -13.36 -0.50
N GLU A 158 6.97 -13.19 0.34
CA GLU A 158 7.25 -14.01 1.51
C GLU A 158 6.84 -13.25 2.77
N ASN A 159 6.51 -13.98 3.84
CA ASN A 159 6.14 -13.39 5.11
C ASN A 159 7.08 -13.89 6.21
N ILE A 160 7.46 -12.98 7.10
CA ILE A 160 8.19 -13.29 8.32
C ILE A 160 7.25 -13.01 9.48
N ASP A 161 6.93 -14.07 10.22
CA ASP A 161 6.18 -13.98 11.47
C ASP A 161 7.01 -13.28 12.53
N ILE A 162 6.46 -12.22 13.13
CA ILE A 162 7.06 -11.47 14.23
C ILE A 162 6.34 -11.91 15.50
N ARG A 163 7.05 -12.71 16.30
CA ARG A 163 6.49 -13.36 17.50
C ARG A 163 6.62 -12.51 18.75
N GLU A 164 7.48 -11.50 18.69
CA GLU A 164 7.63 -10.47 19.70
C GLU A 164 6.32 -9.70 19.84
N ASP A 165 5.94 -9.36 21.07
CA ASP A 165 4.85 -8.42 21.35
C ASP A 165 5.30 -6.99 21.04
N LEU A 166 5.53 -6.74 19.75
CA LEU A 166 5.97 -5.46 19.23
C LEU A 166 4.75 -4.60 18.86
N LEU A 167 4.75 -3.37 19.36
CA LEU A 167 3.81 -2.33 19.00
C LEU A 167 4.43 -1.40 17.97
N ILE A 168 3.61 -0.92 17.04
CA ILE A 168 3.99 0.06 16.03
C ILE A 168 3.21 1.34 16.31
N THR A 169 3.84 2.35 16.90
CA THR A 169 3.21 3.67 17.01
C THR A 169 3.52 4.49 15.78
N THR A 170 2.46 5.08 15.22
CA THR A 170 2.52 5.97 14.08
C THR A 170 2.14 7.39 14.50
N LEU A 171 2.87 8.38 13.98
CA LEU A 171 2.62 9.81 14.22
C LEU A 171 2.44 10.49 12.87
N VAL A 172 1.26 11.06 12.64
CA VAL A 172 0.93 11.74 11.38
C VAL A 172 1.37 13.20 11.44
N MET A 173 2.39 13.54 10.68
CA MET A 173 2.81 14.92 10.43
C MET A 173 1.86 15.60 9.44
N PRO A 174 1.84 16.95 9.34
CA PRO A 174 1.06 17.64 8.34
C PRO A 174 1.55 17.19 6.96
N GLN A 175 0.62 16.80 6.08
CA GLN A 175 0.98 16.31 4.76
C GLN A 175 1.74 17.41 4.02
N LYS A 176 3.02 17.15 3.73
CA LYS A 176 3.72 17.93 2.71
C LYS A 176 3.08 17.57 1.38
N ILE A 177 2.86 18.55 0.51
CA ILE A 177 2.51 18.30 -0.89
C ILE A 177 3.72 17.58 -1.49
N PHE A 178 3.70 16.25 -1.44
CA PHE A 178 4.67 15.43 -2.16
C PHE A 178 4.26 15.49 -3.62
N THR A 179 4.88 16.39 -4.35
CA THR A 179 4.63 16.56 -5.78
C THR A 179 4.82 15.20 -6.46
N PRO A 180 3.88 14.72 -7.31
CA PRO A 180 4.03 13.48 -8.08
C PRO A 180 5.37 13.36 -8.83
N ARG A 181 6.04 14.50 -9.08
CA ARG A 181 7.43 14.60 -9.58
C ARG A 181 8.47 13.81 -8.78
N MET A 182 8.29 13.50 -7.49
CA MET A 182 9.22 12.61 -6.78
C MET A 182 9.11 11.13 -7.22
N LEU A 183 8.06 10.76 -7.95
CA LEU A 183 7.93 9.44 -8.58
C LEU A 183 8.54 9.41 -10.00
N ASP A 184 8.78 10.57 -10.61
CA ASP A 184 9.22 10.69 -12.01
C ASP A 184 10.76 10.73 -12.18
N THR A 185 11.53 10.71 -11.09
CA THR A 185 12.98 10.51 -11.15
C THR A 185 13.46 9.75 -9.91
N TYR A 186 13.16 8.45 -9.85
CA TYR A 186 13.96 7.57 -8.99
C TYR A 186 15.39 7.61 -9.52
N SER A 187 16.27 8.30 -8.81
CA SER A 187 17.68 8.34 -9.20
C SER A 187 18.19 6.90 -9.30
N SER A 188 19.06 6.64 -10.27
CA SER A 188 19.80 5.39 -10.37
C SER A 188 20.49 5.04 -9.05
N ASP A 189 20.89 6.06 -8.29
CA ASP A 189 21.46 5.94 -6.95
C ASP A 189 20.50 5.34 -5.93
N LEU A 190 19.25 5.84 -5.86
CA LEU A 190 18.24 5.29 -4.95
C LEU A 190 17.92 3.82 -5.29
N MET A 191 17.88 3.47 -6.57
CA MET A 191 17.63 2.08 -7.01
C MET A 191 18.81 1.16 -6.69
N ARG A 192 20.04 1.64 -6.85
CA ARG A 192 21.25 0.92 -6.43
C ARG A 192 21.34 0.78 -4.91
N LEU A 193 20.90 1.79 -4.15
CA LEU A 193 20.77 1.69 -2.70
C LEU A 193 19.73 0.64 -2.33
N PHE A 194 18.57 0.64 -3.00
CA PHE A 194 17.55 -0.37 -2.80
C PHE A 194 18.13 -1.78 -2.95
N ASP A 195 18.85 -2.07 -4.04
CA ASP A 195 19.38 -3.43 -4.28
C ASP A 195 20.34 -3.86 -3.18
N LYS A 196 21.19 -2.94 -2.68
CA LYS A 196 22.09 -3.22 -1.55
C LYS A 196 21.32 -3.52 -0.26
N LEU A 197 20.38 -2.64 0.12
CA LEU A 197 19.60 -2.77 1.35
C LEU A 197 18.68 -3.99 1.32
N TYR A 198 18.08 -4.27 0.16
CA TYR A 198 17.20 -5.40 -0.04
C TYR A 198 17.98 -6.72 0.09
N ASN A 199 19.14 -6.83 -0.57
CA ASN A 199 20.01 -8.01 -0.44
C ASN A 199 20.54 -8.18 0.99
N TYR A 200 20.91 -7.10 1.66
CA TYR A 200 21.33 -7.12 3.06
C TYR A 200 20.20 -7.65 3.97
N PHE A 201 18.96 -7.17 3.77
CA PHE A 201 17.80 -7.61 4.55
C PHE A 201 17.46 -9.09 4.32
N ILE A 202 17.35 -9.54 3.06
CA ILE A 202 16.92 -10.92 2.76
C ILE A 202 17.93 -11.99 3.22
N ASN A 203 19.20 -11.63 3.41
CA ASN A 203 20.24 -12.58 3.81
C ASN A 203 20.13 -13.02 5.27
N ASP A 204 19.57 -12.18 6.14
CA ASP A 204 19.24 -12.54 7.52
C ASP A 204 18.20 -11.52 7.99
N ALA A 205 16.93 -11.89 7.78
CA ALA A 205 15.82 -10.98 7.89
C ALA A 205 15.30 -10.95 9.33
N SER A 206 15.27 -9.76 9.93
CA SER A 206 14.81 -9.54 11.30
C SER A 206 14.06 -8.21 11.42
N ILE A 207 13.37 -7.99 12.54
CA ILE A 207 12.68 -6.73 12.80
C ILE A 207 13.66 -5.56 12.96
N GLU A 208 14.82 -5.78 13.57
CA GLU A 208 15.88 -4.77 13.73
C GLU A 208 16.39 -4.33 12.36
N ARG A 209 16.68 -5.29 11.48
CA ARG A 209 17.13 -4.99 10.13
C ARG A 209 16.05 -4.35 9.29
N PHE A 210 14.77 -4.69 9.50
CA PHE A 210 13.67 -3.98 8.86
C PHE A 210 13.72 -2.50 9.19
N PHE A 211 13.84 -2.13 10.47
CA PHE A 211 13.93 -0.73 10.85
C PHE A 211 15.21 -0.05 10.38
N GLU A 212 16.35 -0.75 10.42
CA GLU A 212 17.63 -0.26 9.94
C GLU A 212 17.56 0.14 8.46
N VAL A 213 17.18 -0.80 7.59
CA VAL A 213 17.12 -0.54 6.14
C VAL A 213 16.03 0.47 5.78
N SER A 214 14.90 0.45 6.49
CA SER A 214 13.81 1.41 6.28
C SER A 214 14.23 2.83 6.67
N LYS A 215 15.01 2.98 7.75
CA LYS A 215 15.53 4.28 8.18
C LYS A 215 16.54 4.84 7.19
N ILE A 216 17.48 4.01 6.72
CA ILE A 216 18.46 4.40 5.69
C ILE A 216 17.73 4.83 4.41
N PHE A 217 16.78 4.03 3.96
CA PHE A 217 16.01 4.34 2.75
C PHE A 217 15.18 5.62 2.92
N SER A 218 14.50 5.78 4.05
CA SER A 218 13.71 6.99 4.38
C SER A 218 14.53 8.28 4.35
N ARG A 219 15.79 8.24 4.79
CA ARG A 219 16.74 9.37 4.67
C ARG A 219 17.05 9.69 3.21
N GLU A 220 17.40 8.67 2.42
CA GLU A 220 17.74 8.84 1.00
C GLU A 220 16.54 9.37 0.19
N GLN A 221 15.32 8.96 0.55
CA GLN A 221 14.09 9.48 -0.06
C GLN A 221 13.76 10.92 0.35
N GLY A 222 14.48 11.49 1.33
CA GLY A 222 14.18 12.81 1.90
C GLY A 222 12.95 12.85 2.80
N PHE A 223 12.37 11.70 3.16
CA PHE A 223 11.25 11.62 4.11
C PHE A 223 11.72 11.87 5.55
N LEU A 224 12.91 11.36 5.90
CA LEU A 224 13.55 11.60 7.18
C LEU A 224 14.76 12.53 6.97
N ASN A 225 14.57 13.83 7.23
CA ASN A 225 15.67 14.79 7.20
C ASN A 225 16.43 14.80 8.55
N LYS A 226 17.61 15.42 8.54
CA LYS A 226 18.52 15.46 9.70
C LYS A 226 17.89 16.13 10.95
N ASP A 227 17.21 17.26 10.79
CA ASP A 227 16.56 17.96 11.92
C ASP A 227 15.46 17.10 12.57
N LEU A 228 14.58 16.50 11.77
CA LEU A 228 13.53 15.61 12.27
C LEU A 228 14.13 14.39 12.98
N GLU A 229 15.17 13.80 12.39
CA GLU A 229 15.88 12.70 13.01
C GLU A 229 16.50 13.08 14.36
N GLU A 230 17.18 14.22 14.45
CA GLU A 230 17.79 14.71 15.69
C GLU A 230 16.73 14.94 16.78
N ARG A 231 15.57 15.50 16.42
CA ARG A 231 14.42 15.66 17.34
C ARG A 231 13.88 14.33 17.84
N ILE A 232 13.78 13.31 16.98
CA ILE A 232 13.30 11.99 17.40
C ILE A 232 14.35 11.32 18.32
N ASN A 233 15.63 11.37 17.93
CA ASN A 233 16.70 10.76 18.71
C ASN A 233 16.90 11.44 20.08
N SER A 234 16.71 12.77 20.18
CA SER A 234 16.85 13.47 21.47
C SER A 234 15.87 12.97 22.53
N ILE A 235 14.71 12.45 22.10
CA ILE A 235 13.70 11.87 22.98
C ILE A 235 13.89 10.35 23.15
N LEU A 236 14.15 9.61 22.06
CA LEU A 236 14.15 8.15 22.08
C LEU A 236 15.50 7.50 22.39
N SER A 237 16.62 8.25 22.42
CA SER A 237 17.96 7.67 22.59
C SER A 237 18.13 6.82 23.86
N HIS A 238 17.49 7.20 24.97
CA HIS A 238 17.50 6.40 26.19
C HIS A 238 16.77 5.07 26.01
N ARG A 239 15.60 5.10 25.36
CA ARG A 239 14.78 3.92 25.06
C ARG A 239 15.46 2.96 24.09
N PHE A 240 16.22 3.49 23.14
CA PHE A 240 17.09 2.68 22.29
C PHE A 240 18.13 1.90 23.08
N ARG A 241 18.80 2.54 24.05
CA ARG A 241 19.82 1.87 24.88
C ARG A 241 19.25 0.78 25.78
N LEU A 242 18.00 0.93 26.21
CA LEU A 242 17.30 -0.08 27.00
C LEU A 242 16.78 -1.25 26.15
N GLY A 243 16.70 -1.09 24.83
CA GLY A 243 16.05 -2.07 23.95
C GLY A 243 14.53 -1.97 23.93
N ASP A 244 13.95 -0.89 24.45
CA ASP A 244 12.50 -0.62 24.45
C ASP A 244 12.02 -0.25 23.03
N VAL A 245 12.87 0.43 22.25
CA VAL A 245 12.59 0.88 20.87
C VAL A 245 13.48 0.11 19.90
N MET A 246 12.86 -0.62 18.96
CA MET A 246 13.56 -1.36 17.91
C MET A 246 14.08 -0.43 16.80
N GLY A 247 13.34 0.64 16.51
CA GLY A 247 13.70 1.57 15.45
C GLY A 247 12.59 2.52 15.06
N PHE A 248 12.93 3.47 14.19
CA PHE A 248 11.95 4.34 13.54
C PHE A 248 12.38 4.71 12.13
N TYR A 249 11.40 5.05 11.30
CA TYR A 249 11.60 5.65 9.98
C TYR A 249 10.41 6.54 9.61
N VAL A 250 10.48 7.23 8.47
CA VAL A 250 9.37 8.05 7.95
C VAL A 250 8.93 7.55 6.58
N LYS A 251 7.63 7.33 6.41
CA LYS A 251 7.00 7.04 5.13
C LYS A 251 6.02 8.15 4.79
N LYS A 252 6.30 8.94 3.74
CA LYS A 252 5.52 10.14 3.39
C LYS A 252 5.40 11.08 4.60
N SER A 253 4.22 11.22 5.19
CA SER A 253 3.98 12.07 6.38
C SER A 253 3.84 11.27 7.67
N LEU A 254 4.12 9.97 7.65
CA LEU A 254 3.95 9.08 8.78
C LEU A 254 5.32 8.74 9.41
N ILE A 255 5.53 9.16 10.65
CA ILE A 255 6.62 8.62 11.47
C ILE A 255 6.15 7.26 12.00
N VAL A 256 7.00 6.25 11.90
CA VAL A 256 6.71 4.88 12.33
C VAL A 256 7.76 4.47 13.35
N ILE A 257 7.34 4.08 14.55
CA ILE A 257 8.21 3.71 15.68
C ILE A 257 7.82 2.30 16.13
N GLY A 258 8.76 1.36 16.10
CA GLY A 258 8.58 0.02 16.66
C GLY A 258 9.12 -0.06 18.07
N HIS A 259 8.30 -0.54 19.01
CA HIS A 259 8.65 -0.59 20.43
C HIS A 259 7.97 -1.74 21.16
N LYS A 260 8.54 -2.15 22.29
CA LYS A 260 8.05 -3.24 23.14
C LYS A 260 7.36 -2.72 24.41
N GLU A 261 7.66 -1.49 24.80
CA GLU A 261 7.22 -0.88 26.05
C GLU A 261 6.41 0.38 25.82
N ASP A 262 5.61 0.81 26.80
CA ASP A 262 4.84 2.04 26.68
C ASP A 262 5.72 3.28 26.48
N LEU A 263 5.46 4.00 25.38
CA LEU A 263 6.13 5.24 25.00
C LEU A 263 5.26 6.49 25.18
N SER A 264 4.17 6.41 25.95
CA SER A 264 3.23 7.53 26.11
C SER A 264 3.89 8.84 26.52
N PHE A 265 4.90 8.76 27.39
CA PHE A 265 5.68 9.93 27.80
C PHE A 265 6.46 10.52 26.61
N GLU A 266 7.29 9.71 25.95
CA GLU A 266 8.11 10.12 24.81
C GLU A 266 7.27 10.67 23.66
N ILE A 267 6.15 10.01 23.35
CA ILE A 267 5.20 10.42 22.31
C ILE A 267 4.59 11.79 22.65
N ASN A 268 4.24 12.04 23.91
CA ASN A 268 3.71 13.33 24.34
C ASN A 268 4.76 14.45 24.17
N TYR A 269 6.03 14.18 24.47
CA TYR A 269 7.11 15.14 24.21
C TYR A 269 7.31 15.40 22.71
N LEU A 270 7.31 14.34 21.89
CA LEU A 270 7.41 14.48 20.42
C LEU A 270 6.29 15.36 19.85
N ARG A 271 5.06 15.23 20.36
CA ARG A 271 3.91 16.05 19.97
C ARG A 271 4.09 17.55 20.25
N ASN A 272 4.89 17.91 21.25
CA ASN A 272 5.17 19.31 21.57
C ASN A 272 6.23 19.94 20.67
N ILE A 273 7.08 19.14 20.02
CA ILE A 273 8.21 19.62 19.21
C ILE A 273 8.08 19.33 17.71
N ILE A 274 7.11 18.48 17.33
CA ILE A 274 6.76 18.14 15.95
C ILE A 274 5.24 18.34 15.80
N PRO A 275 4.74 18.98 14.73
CA PRO A 275 3.31 19.26 14.55
C PRO A 275 2.49 18.00 14.22
N ILE A 276 2.30 17.11 15.20
CA ILE A 276 1.61 15.82 15.04
C ILE A 276 0.10 16.02 15.11
N ARG A 277 -0.62 15.56 14.08
CA ARG A 277 -2.08 15.68 13.96
C ARG A 277 -2.84 14.47 14.53
N ARG A 278 -2.28 13.27 14.36
CA ARG A 278 -2.88 11.99 14.78
C ARG A 278 -1.78 11.06 15.28
N ILE A 279 -2.12 10.24 16.25
CA ILE A 279 -1.25 9.23 16.85
C ILE A 279 -2.06 7.93 16.87
N MET A 280 -1.46 6.83 16.40
CA MET A 280 -2.12 5.53 16.44
C MET A 280 -1.10 4.45 16.78
N THR A 281 -1.42 3.60 17.76
CA THR A 281 -0.60 2.44 18.11
C THR A 281 -1.22 1.18 17.53
N LEU A 282 -0.41 0.44 16.78
CA LEU A 282 -0.81 -0.68 15.93
C LEU A 282 -0.15 -1.96 16.39
N LYS A 283 -0.77 -3.08 16.05
CA LYS A 283 -0.19 -4.40 16.18
C LYS A 283 0.21 -4.91 14.80
N ILE A 284 1.24 -5.74 14.75
CA ILE A 284 1.61 -6.45 13.53
C ILE A 284 0.59 -7.57 13.28
N SER A 285 0.04 -7.64 12.08
CA SER A 285 -0.90 -8.69 11.70
C SER A 285 -0.20 -10.04 11.65
N ARG A 286 -0.88 -11.10 12.10
CA ARG A 286 -0.34 -12.47 12.20
C ARG A 286 -0.85 -13.43 11.12
N LYS A 287 -1.75 -12.98 10.25
CA LYS A 287 -2.34 -13.82 9.21
C LYS A 287 -2.74 -13.01 7.99
N PRO A 288 -2.63 -13.58 6.78
CA PRO A 288 -3.09 -12.91 5.58
C PRO A 288 -4.61 -13.10 5.39
N LEU A 289 -5.22 -12.27 4.54
CA LEU A 289 -6.62 -12.46 4.12
C LEU A 289 -6.75 -13.58 3.07
N ILE A 290 -5.77 -13.66 2.16
CA ILE A 290 -5.60 -14.70 1.15
C ILE A 290 -4.38 -15.53 1.52
N PRO A 291 -4.50 -16.85 1.75
CA PRO A 291 -3.34 -17.67 2.06
C PRO A 291 -2.32 -17.67 0.90
N VAL A 292 -1.04 -17.74 1.23
CA VAL A 292 0.03 -17.73 0.22
C VAL A 292 -0.01 -19.04 -0.60
N TYR A 293 -0.02 -18.91 -1.92
CA TYR A 293 -0.37 -19.96 -2.89
C TYR A 293 0.70 -21.02 -3.17
N ASN A 294 1.85 -21.00 -2.49
CA ASN A 294 3.00 -21.77 -2.97
C ASN A 294 2.73 -23.28 -3.10
N ASN A 295 1.81 -23.87 -2.34
CA ASN A 295 1.47 -25.30 -2.46
C ASN A 295 -0.03 -25.68 -2.37
N ASP A 296 -0.97 -24.73 -2.30
CA ASP A 296 -2.40 -25.07 -2.21
C ASP A 296 -3.08 -25.07 -3.60
N ILE A 297 -3.48 -26.26 -4.06
CA ILE A 297 -4.14 -26.44 -5.36
C ILE A 297 -5.45 -25.64 -5.45
N ARG A 298 -6.19 -25.51 -4.34
CA ARG A 298 -7.44 -24.74 -4.31
C ARG A 298 -7.19 -23.27 -4.60
N ILE A 299 -6.08 -22.72 -4.10
CA ILE A 299 -5.72 -21.32 -4.35
C ILE A 299 -5.29 -21.13 -5.80
N ARG A 300 -4.57 -22.09 -6.39
CA ARG A 300 -4.19 -22.04 -7.81
C ARG A 300 -5.40 -22.08 -8.74
N ASP A 301 -6.38 -22.91 -8.44
CA ASP A 301 -7.63 -22.98 -9.22
C ASP A 301 -8.39 -21.67 -9.13
N LYS A 302 -8.49 -21.09 -7.92
CA LYS A 302 -9.15 -19.80 -7.67
C LYS A 302 -8.42 -18.63 -8.32
N CYS A 303 -7.09 -18.65 -8.34
CA CYS A 303 -6.26 -17.72 -9.08
C CYS A 303 -6.54 -17.77 -10.58
N SER A 304 -6.66 -18.97 -11.15
CA SER A 304 -6.97 -19.18 -12.56
C SER A 304 -8.39 -18.70 -12.90
N GLU A 305 -9.37 -19.06 -12.07
CA GLU A 305 -10.77 -18.61 -12.18
C GLU A 305 -10.86 -17.07 -12.18
N ALA A 306 -10.29 -16.41 -11.17
CA ALA A 306 -10.32 -14.96 -11.05
C ALA A 306 -9.56 -14.24 -12.18
N THR A 307 -8.42 -14.78 -12.60
CA THR A 307 -7.64 -14.22 -13.72
C THR A 307 -8.40 -14.33 -15.05
N ASN A 308 -9.08 -15.45 -15.29
CA ASN A 308 -9.92 -15.63 -16.48
C ASN A 308 -11.09 -14.64 -16.50
N ILE A 309 -11.76 -14.43 -15.36
CA ILE A 309 -12.81 -13.42 -15.22
C ILE A 309 -12.23 -12.03 -15.52
N TYR A 310 -11.09 -11.69 -14.89
CA TYR A 310 -10.42 -10.40 -15.08
C TYR A 310 -10.04 -10.14 -16.54
N ASN A 311 -9.59 -11.15 -17.29
CA ASN A 311 -9.20 -10.99 -18.69
C ASN A 311 -10.39 -10.90 -19.65
N ARG A 312 -11.54 -11.50 -19.30
CA ARG A 312 -12.77 -11.49 -20.12
C ARG A 312 -13.68 -10.29 -19.88
N LYS A 313 -13.40 -9.48 -18.85
CA LYS A 313 -14.24 -8.31 -18.53
C LYS A 313 -14.22 -7.31 -19.70
N PRO A 314 -15.36 -6.71 -20.06
CA PRO A 314 -15.39 -5.65 -21.05
C PRO A 314 -14.50 -4.50 -20.56
N ARG A 315 -13.41 -4.23 -21.27
CA ARG A 315 -12.66 -2.97 -21.11
C ARG A 315 -13.48 -1.90 -21.83
N PRO A 316 -13.69 -0.70 -21.27
CA PRO A 316 -14.32 0.37 -22.04
C PRO A 316 -13.52 0.59 -23.32
N LEU A 317 -14.25 0.77 -24.42
CA LEU A 317 -13.68 1.12 -25.72
C LEU A 317 -12.71 2.28 -25.52
N ARG A 318 -11.46 2.10 -25.94
CA ARG A 318 -10.53 3.22 -26.14
C ARG A 318 -11.28 4.27 -26.96
N ARG A 319 -11.33 5.52 -26.51
CA ARG A 319 -11.73 6.63 -27.39
C ARG A 319 -10.73 6.67 -28.54
N GLU A 320 -11.13 6.15 -29.70
CA GLU A 320 -10.40 6.33 -30.95
C GLU A 320 -10.46 7.81 -31.33
N GLY A 321 -9.40 8.55 -31.03
CA GLY A 321 -9.05 9.80 -31.72
C GLY A 321 -8.01 9.48 -32.78
N GLY A 322 -8.36 9.71 -34.05
CA GLY A 322 -7.76 9.06 -35.22
C GLY A 322 -6.40 9.59 -35.69
N GLN A 323 -5.62 8.71 -36.32
CA GLN A 323 -5.38 8.69 -37.77
C GLN A 323 -4.50 7.49 -38.12
N LYS A 324 -4.87 6.79 -39.20
CA LYS A 324 -4.10 5.68 -39.80
C LYS A 324 -2.66 6.13 -40.12
N LYS A 325 -1.67 5.34 -39.70
CA LYS A 325 -0.48 4.99 -40.52
C LYS A 325 0.22 3.73 -39.97
N GLN A 326 0.80 2.99 -40.90
CA GLN A 326 1.20 1.57 -40.88
C GLN A 326 2.31 1.18 -39.88
N ASN A 327 2.27 -0.10 -39.50
CA ASN A 327 3.33 -1.00 -39.00
C ASN A 327 4.67 -0.40 -38.53
N SER A 328 4.92 -0.49 -37.22
CA SER A 328 6.08 -1.18 -36.64
C SER A 328 5.98 -1.19 -35.11
N SER A 329 6.34 -2.31 -34.50
CA SER A 329 6.41 -2.55 -33.06
C SER A 329 7.25 -1.49 -32.33
N LYS A 330 6.62 -0.74 -31.40
CA LYS A 330 7.33 0.06 -30.38
C LYS A 330 6.66 -0.08 -29.00
N PRO A 331 7.44 -0.12 -27.91
CA PRO A 331 6.96 -0.37 -26.55
C PRO A 331 6.14 0.81 -26.00
N PHE A 332 5.36 0.52 -24.95
CA PHE A 332 4.54 1.45 -24.16
C PHE A 332 5.38 2.59 -23.53
N HIS A 333 5.85 3.54 -24.35
CA HIS A 333 6.35 4.82 -23.89
C HIS A 333 5.68 5.95 -24.67
N HIS A 334 5.11 6.88 -23.89
CA HIS A 334 4.51 8.15 -24.26
C HIS A 334 3.12 8.15 -24.92
N HIS A 335 2.10 8.36 -24.08
CA HIS A 335 1.28 9.58 -24.12
C HIS A 335 0.76 9.88 -22.71
N PHE A 336 1.56 10.58 -21.90
CA PHE A 336 1.14 11.19 -20.65
C PHE A 336 1.30 12.71 -20.82
N THR A 337 0.22 13.36 -21.22
CA THR A 337 0.14 14.82 -21.25
C THR A 337 -1.05 15.28 -20.43
N LYS A 338 -0.72 16.10 -19.43
CA LYS A 338 -1.53 17.13 -18.77
C LYS A 338 -3.05 16.97 -18.89
N SER A 339 -3.69 16.64 -17.77
CA SER A 339 -5.00 17.21 -17.47
C SER A 339 -4.91 17.91 -16.12
N LEU A 340 -5.45 19.13 -16.11
CA LEU A 340 -5.48 20.09 -15.03
C LEU A 340 -6.15 19.51 -13.78
N TYR A 341 -5.60 19.79 -12.61
CA TYR A 341 -6.31 19.72 -11.34
C TYR A 341 -6.22 21.09 -10.67
N LEU A 342 -7.38 21.74 -10.55
CA LEU A 342 -7.73 22.62 -9.43
C LEU A 342 -8.09 21.73 -8.23
#